data_AF-A0AAE2AZL5-F1
#
_entry.id   AF-A0AAE2AZL5-F1
#
_cell.length_a   1.000
_cell.length_b   1.000
_cell.length_c   1.000
_cell.angle_alpha   90.00
_cell.angle_beta   90.00
_cell.angle_gamma   90.00
#
_symmetry.space_group_name_H-M   'P 1'
#
loop_
_entity.id
_entity.type
_entity.pdbx_description
1 polymer ?
#
loop_
_entity_poly.entity_id
_entity_poly.type
_entity_poly.pdbx_seq_one_letter_code
_entity_poly.pdbx_strand_id
1 'polypeptide(L)'
;MDYPKSVPGAGLVNGKFADENPLTGVPGSLIPASWGNGVTQEIMEVITSTGATADESDNTQLRVAINTLISRNQSESLATQEDAESGSSSTKLMTPLRVFQAIGKKVLQATETITGTARVASQAEVNAGTSDSVMVTPRKLRLGFMVRLGPSGYLVFPSWMGGLIIQWINGSASQTANNNNGELNLWPLAFPNALFLAVATHEGTSTATFLTWNAVSSVSRQVGINVRCPDYANVSISARIIGVGY
;
A
#
# COMPACT_ATOMS: atom_id res chain seq x y z
N MET A 1 1.93 -47.08 -35.35
CA MET A 1 1.97 -48.45 -35.94
C MET A 1 3.02 -49.38 -35.33
N ASP A 2 2.67 -50.66 -35.09
CA ASP A 2 3.60 -51.75 -34.76
C ASP A 2 4.14 -52.45 -36.02
N TYR A 3 5.30 -53.14 -35.94
CA TYR A 3 5.79 -54.03 -37.02
C TYR A 3 4.78 -55.16 -37.32
N PRO A 4 4.70 -55.67 -38.57
CA PRO A 4 3.68 -56.63 -39.01
C PRO A 4 3.96 -58.08 -38.55
N LYS A 5 4.07 -58.28 -37.22
CA LYS A 5 4.38 -59.59 -36.59
C LYS A 5 3.30 -60.65 -36.83
N SER A 6 2.08 -60.22 -37.14
CA SER A 6 0.95 -61.08 -37.47
C SER A 6 0.97 -61.61 -38.91
N VAL A 7 1.86 -61.10 -39.77
CA VAL A 7 2.00 -61.56 -41.16
C VAL A 7 2.99 -62.74 -41.19
N PRO A 8 2.53 -63.98 -41.50
CA PRO A 8 3.43 -65.12 -41.59
C PRO A 8 4.48 -64.89 -42.67
N GLY A 9 5.74 -65.21 -42.37
CA GLY A 9 6.84 -65.02 -43.32
C GLY A 9 7.28 -63.56 -43.52
N ALA A 10 6.89 -62.64 -42.63
CA ALA A 10 7.35 -61.24 -42.70
C ALA A 10 8.87 -61.04 -42.54
N GLY A 11 9.62 -62.10 -42.20
CA GLY A 11 11.09 -62.09 -42.16
C GLY A 11 11.67 -61.14 -41.11
N LEU A 12 10.93 -60.83 -40.04
CA LEU A 12 11.37 -59.92 -38.98
C LEU A 12 12.47 -60.56 -38.13
N VAL A 13 13.57 -59.84 -37.89
CA VAL A 13 14.64 -60.26 -36.98
C VAL A 13 14.50 -59.48 -35.69
N ASN A 14 14.37 -60.18 -34.56
CA ASN A 14 14.08 -59.58 -33.25
C ASN A 14 12.88 -58.62 -33.25
N GLY A 15 11.89 -58.89 -34.10
CA GLY A 15 10.66 -58.10 -34.20
C GLY A 15 10.80 -56.78 -34.97
N LYS A 16 11.87 -56.58 -35.75
CA LYS A 16 12.09 -55.43 -36.64
C LYS A 16 12.33 -55.88 -38.08
N PHE A 17 12.15 -54.97 -39.03
CA PHE A 17 12.59 -55.20 -40.40
C PHE A 17 14.10 -55.44 -40.46
N ALA A 18 14.51 -56.37 -41.31
CA ALA A 18 15.89 -56.74 -41.58
C ALA A 18 16.11 -56.78 -43.09
N ASP A 19 17.28 -56.33 -43.53
CA ASP A 19 17.67 -56.41 -44.93
C ASP A 19 17.98 -57.86 -45.33
N GLU A 20 17.92 -58.12 -46.63
CA GLU A 20 18.33 -59.40 -47.19
C GLU A 20 19.83 -59.66 -46.92
N ASN A 21 20.18 -60.91 -46.61
CA ASN A 21 21.57 -61.33 -46.46
C ASN A 21 21.94 -62.40 -47.50
N PRO A 22 22.55 -61.98 -48.63
CA PRO A 22 22.92 -62.88 -49.72
C PRO A 22 23.96 -63.94 -49.34
N LEU A 23 24.80 -63.67 -48.34
CA LEU A 23 25.87 -64.59 -47.91
C LEU A 23 25.34 -65.75 -47.07
N THR A 24 24.20 -65.57 -46.40
CA THR A 24 23.57 -66.59 -45.54
C THR A 24 22.25 -67.11 -46.10
N GLY A 25 21.82 -66.61 -47.27
CA GLY A 25 20.59 -67.02 -47.94
C GLY A 25 19.31 -66.58 -47.23
N VAL A 26 19.38 -65.58 -46.34
CA VAL A 26 18.23 -65.10 -45.57
C VAL A 26 17.53 -63.98 -46.35
N PRO A 27 16.26 -64.14 -46.77
CA PRO A 27 15.50 -63.10 -47.46
C PRO A 27 15.21 -61.92 -46.51
N GLY A 28 15.15 -60.71 -47.08
CA GLY A 28 14.80 -59.51 -46.33
C GLY A 28 13.36 -59.51 -45.83
N SER A 29 13.05 -58.66 -44.85
CA SER A 29 11.70 -58.56 -44.31
C SER A 29 10.71 -58.04 -45.34
N LEU A 30 9.53 -58.66 -45.37
CA LEU A 30 8.40 -58.19 -46.16
C LEU A 30 7.80 -56.95 -45.50
N ILE A 31 7.53 -55.91 -46.30
CA ILE A 31 6.73 -54.74 -45.90
C ILE A 31 5.34 -54.88 -46.52
N PRO A 32 4.33 -55.33 -45.77
CA PRO A 32 2.98 -55.51 -46.30
C PRO A 32 2.34 -54.17 -46.66
N ALA A 33 1.55 -54.13 -47.73
CA ALA A 33 0.83 -52.92 -48.15
C ALA A 33 -0.09 -52.38 -47.03
N SER A 34 -0.73 -53.26 -46.26
CA SER A 34 -1.54 -52.86 -45.10
C SER A 34 -0.73 -52.11 -44.05
N TRP A 35 0.53 -52.50 -43.84
CA TRP A 35 1.43 -51.82 -42.91
C TRP A 35 1.90 -50.48 -43.48
N GLY A 36 2.38 -50.47 -44.73
CA GLY A 36 2.85 -49.26 -45.42
C GLY A 36 1.76 -48.19 -45.49
N ASN A 37 0.56 -48.58 -45.93
CA ASN A 37 -0.61 -47.70 -45.97
C ASN A 37 -0.99 -47.19 -44.58
N GLY A 38 -0.93 -48.03 -43.54
CA GLY A 38 -1.24 -47.63 -42.17
C GLY A 38 -0.29 -46.56 -41.65
N VAL A 39 1.02 -46.72 -41.87
CA VAL A 39 2.01 -45.69 -41.51
C VAL A 39 1.79 -44.40 -42.30
N THR A 40 1.54 -44.50 -43.61
CA THR A 40 1.25 -43.32 -44.45
C THR A 40 -0.03 -42.60 -44.00
N GLN A 41 -1.07 -43.35 -43.59
CA GLN A 41 -2.31 -42.78 -43.08
C GLN A 41 -2.12 -42.06 -41.73
N GLU A 42 -1.39 -42.64 -40.77
CA GLU A 42 -1.09 -41.95 -39.49
C GLU A 42 -0.40 -40.59 -39.73
N ILE A 43 0.57 -40.55 -40.67
CA ILE A 43 1.28 -39.31 -41.02
C ILE A 43 0.33 -38.31 -41.70
N MET A 44 -0.49 -38.78 -42.64
CA MET A 44 -1.50 -37.99 -43.35
C MET A 44 -2.52 -37.38 -42.38
N GLU A 45 -2.99 -38.13 -41.38
CA GLU A 45 -3.94 -37.65 -40.37
C GLU A 45 -3.35 -36.49 -39.56
N VAL A 46 -2.08 -36.57 -39.16
CA VAL A 46 -1.40 -35.46 -38.46
C VAL A 46 -1.30 -34.23 -39.36
N ILE A 47 -0.91 -34.38 -40.63
CA ILE A 47 -0.81 -33.27 -41.58
C ILE A 47 -2.18 -32.60 -41.79
N THR A 48 -3.20 -33.40 -42.09
CA THR A 48 -4.54 -32.91 -42.39
C THR A 48 -5.25 -32.33 -41.16
N SER A 49 -4.92 -32.76 -39.93
CA SER A 49 -5.43 -32.15 -38.69
C SER A 49 -5.08 -30.66 -38.53
N THR A 50 -4.07 -30.19 -39.26
CA THR A 50 -3.68 -28.77 -39.28
C THR A 50 -4.37 -27.97 -40.38
N GLY A 51 -5.16 -28.62 -41.24
CA GLY A 51 -5.79 -28.04 -42.43
C GLY A 51 -4.92 -28.07 -43.68
N ALA A 52 -3.70 -28.63 -43.61
CA ALA A 52 -2.81 -28.78 -44.75
C ALA A 52 -3.25 -29.96 -45.65
N THR A 53 -3.02 -29.84 -46.96
CA THR A 53 -3.17 -30.94 -47.91
C THR A 53 -1.83 -31.62 -48.07
N ALA A 54 -1.76 -32.95 -47.98
CA ALA A 54 -0.49 -33.63 -48.12
C ALA A 54 -0.02 -33.69 -49.57
N ASP A 55 1.29 -33.63 -49.71
CA ASP A 55 2.00 -33.63 -50.99
C ASP A 55 3.14 -34.65 -50.92
N GLU A 56 3.13 -35.65 -51.79
CA GLU A 56 4.19 -36.67 -51.84
C GLU A 56 5.56 -36.11 -52.25
N SER A 57 5.59 -34.92 -52.85
CA SER A 57 6.83 -34.21 -53.21
C SER A 57 7.42 -33.40 -52.05
N ASP A 58 6.67 -33.19 -50.96
CA ASP A 58 7.12 -32.45 -49.78
C ASP A 58 7.42 -33.38 -48.59
N ASN A 59 8.71 -33.56 -48.28
CA ASN A 59 9.16 -34.34 -47.13
C ASN A 59 9.25 -33.53 -45.81
N THR A 60 8.72 -32.30 -45.79
CA THR A 60 8.76 -31.41 -44.62
C THR A 60 7.41 -31.18 -43.94
N GLN A 61 6.32 -31.54 -44.61
CA GLN A 61 4.93 -31.36 -44.15
C GLN A 61 4.62 -31.91 -42.75
N LEU A 62 5.14 -33.09 -42.37
CA LEU A 62 4.90 -33.65 -41.03
C LEU A 62 5.53 -32.77 -39.93
N ARG A 63 6.74 -32.28 -40.16
CA ARG A 63 7.42 -31.35 -39.23
C ARG A 63 6.65 -30.05 -39.09
N VAL A 64 6.14 -29.51 -40.21
CA VAL A 64 5.31 -28.30 -40.22
C VAL A 64 4.03 -28.51 -39.42
N ALA A 65 3.36 -29.66 -39.61
CA ALA A 65 2.14 -30.00 -38.89
C ALA A 65 2.37 -30.10 -37.37
N ILE A 66 3.42 -30.81 -36.94
CA ILE A 66 3.76 -30.95 -35.51
C ILE A 66 4.06 -29.58 -34.88
N ASN A 67 4.88 -28.75 -35.54
CA ASN A 67 5.17 -27.40 -35.03
C ASN A 67 3.90 -26.55 -34.90
N THR A 68 2.99 -26.65 -35.87
CA THR A 68 1.70 -25.94 -35.85
C THR A 68 0.83 -26.38 -34.69
N LEU A 69 0.71 -27.69 -34.44
CA LEU A 69 -0.07 -28.23 -33.32
C LEU A 69 0.50 -27.80 -31.96
N ILE A 70 1.83 -27.76 -31.82
CA ILE A 70 2.50 -27.28 -30.59
C ILE A 70 2.21 -25.79 -30.37
N SER A 71 2.37 -24.95 -31.41
CA SER A 71 2.09 -23.52 -31.31
C SER A 71 0.62 -23.20 -31.03
N ARG A 72 -0.31 -23.98 -31.59
CA ARG A 72 -1.75 -23.85 -31.32
C ARG A 72 -2.06 -24.17 -29.86
N ASN A 73 -1.59 -25.30 -29.35
CA ASN A 73 -1.75 -25.68 -27.94
C ASN A 73 -1.16 -24.63 -26.98
N GLN A 74 0.04 -24.12 -27.28
CA GLN A 74 0.63 -23.04 -26.49
C GLN A 74 -0.28 -21.81 -26.47
N SER A 75 -0.78 -21.37 -27.63
CA SER A 75 -1.64 -20.20 -27.73
C SER A 75 -2.99 -20.37 -27.00
N GLU A 76 -3.61 -21.54 -27.14
CA GLU A 76 -4.88 -21.88 -26.47
C GLU A 76 -4.74 -22.00 -24.94
N SER A 77 -3.55 -22.41 -24.47
CA SER A 77 -3.26 -22.48 -23.05
C SER A 77 -3.09 -21.11 -22.38
N LEU A 78 -2.81 -20.04 -23.15
CA LEU A 78 -2.56 -18.71 -22.59
C LEU A 78 -3.85 -17.96 -22.27
N ALA A 79 -3.84 -17.26 -21.13
CA ALA A 79 -4.93 -16.36 -20.74
C ALA A 79 -5.03 -15.14 -21.66
N THR A 80 -6.26 -14.83 -22.06
CA THR A 80 -6.61 -13.54 -22.67
C THR A 80 -6.64 -12.43 -21.61
N GLN A 81 -6.79 -11.17 -22.03
CA GLN A 81 -6.97 -10.07 -21.09
C GLN A 81 -8.27 -10.21 -20.28
N GLU A 82 -9.35 -10.67 -20.91
CA GLU A 82 -10.62 -10.88 -20.24
C GLU A 82 -10.54 -11.98 -19.19
N ASP A 83 -9.86 -13.09 -19.50
CA ASP A 83 -9.60 -14.16 -18.52
C ASP A 83 -8.81 -13.61 -17.32
N ALA A 84 -7.81 -12.76 -17.58
CA ALA A 84 -6.96 -12.16 -16.56
C ALA A 84 -7.71 -11.20 -15.64
N GLU A 85 -8.59 -10.36 -16.18
CA GLU A 85 -9.34 -9.36 -15.41
C GLU A 85 -10.53 -9.96 -14.66
N SER A 86 -11.19 -10.97 -15.24
CA SER A 86 -12.29 -11.70 -14.60
C SER A 86 -11.82 -12.67 -13.53
N GLY A 87 -10.66 -13.34 -13.73
CA GLY A 87 -10.05 -14.23 -12.75
C GLY A 87 -10.84 -15.51 -12.46
N SER A 88 -11.71 -15.95 -13.37
CA SER A 88 -12.54 -17.16 -13.18
C SER A 88 -11.87 -18.45 -13.66
N SER A 89 -10.89 -18.37 -14.55
CA SER A 89 -10.23 -19.54 -15.14
C SER A 89 -9.15 -20.12 -14.21
N SER A 90 -9.23 -21.43 -13.95
CA SER A 90 -8.23 -22.19 -13.18
C SER A 90 -7.28 -23.02 -14.04
N THR A 91 -7.49 -23.04 -15.37
CA THR A 91 -6.76 -23.93 -16.30
C THR A 91 -5.85 -23.20 -17.29
N LYS A 92 -6.05 -21.89 -17.48
CA LYS A 92 -5.20 -21.08 -18.39
C LYS A 92 -3.92 -20.60 -17.71
N LEU A 93 -2.85 -20.57 -18.48
CA LEU A 93 -1.54 -20.07 -18.09
C LEU A 93 -1.49 -18.54 -18.19
N MET A 94 -0.95 -17.91 -17.14
CA MET A 94 -0.81 -16.47 -17.07
C MET A 94 0.55 -16.02 -17.62
N THR A 95 0.59 -14.94 -18.40
CA THR A 95 1.85 -14.28 -18.79
C THR A 95 2.16 -13.09 -17.89
N PRO A 96 3.41 -12.59 -17.83
CA PRO A 96 3.75 -11.40 -17.05
C PRO A 96 2.88 -10.18 -17.38
N LEU A 97 2.55 -9.99 -18.67
CA LEU A 97 1.64 -8.92 -19.11
C LEU A 97 0.24 -9.10 -18.52
N ARG A 98 -0.29 -10.33 -18.54
CA ARG A 98 -1.62 -10.62 -17.99
C ARG A 98 -1.65 -10.42 -16.48
N VAL A 99 -0.61 -10.84 -15.75
CA VAL A 99 -0.49 -10.56 -14.30
C VAL A 99 -0.53 -9.05 -14.04
N PHE A 100 0.24 -8.27 -14.80
CA PHE A 100 0.26 -6.81 -14.67
C PHE A 100 -1.13 -6.19 -14.91
N GLN A 101 -1.84 -6.63 -15.95
CA GLN A 101 -3.20 -6.17 -16.27
C GLN A 101 -4.20 -6.52 -15.16
N ALA A 102 -4.19 -7.76 -14.66
CA ALA A 102 -5.06 -8.21 -13.59
C ALA A 102 -4.84 -7.39 -12.30
N ILE A 103 -3.58 -7.16 -11.93
CA ILE A 103 -3.22 -6.32 -10.79
C ILE A 103 -3.71 -4.88 -11.02
N GLY A 104 -3.40 -4.29 -12.17
CA GLY A 104 -3.80 -2.92 -12.49
C GLY A 104 -5.32 -2.71 -12.44
N LYS A 105 -6.11 -3.69 -12.88
CA LYS A 105 -7.58 -3.64 -12.81
C LYS A 105 -8.12 -3.69 -11.37
N LYS A 106 -7.43 -4.41 -10.48
CA LYS A 106 -7.87 -4.63 -9.08
C LYS A 106 -7.31 -3.59 -8.11
N VAL A 107 -6.23 -2.88 -8.46
CA VAL A 107 -5.70 -1.76 -7.67
C VAL A 107 -6.57 -0.53 -7.91
N LEU A 108 -7.69 -0.47 -7.20
CA LEU A 108 -8.58 0.68 -7.19
C LEU A 108 -8.21 1.65 -6.07
N GLN A 109 -8.56 2.92 -6.25
CA GLN A 109 -8.49 3.91 -5.19
C GLN A 109 -9.50 3.53 -4.09
N ALA A 110 -9.04 3.48 -2.84
CA ALA A 110 -9.93 3.28 -1.70
C ALA A 110 -10.92 4.45 -1.59
N THR A 111 -12.19 4.12 -1.34
CA THR A 111 -13.25 5.08 -1.02
C THR A 111 -14.01 4.59 0.22
N GLU A 112 -14.96 5.38 0.72
CA GLU A 112 -15.76 5.01 1.89
C GLU A 112 -16.58 3.72 1.70
N THR A 113 -16.92 3.36 0.45
CA THR A 113 -17.74 2.19 0.14
C THR A 113 -16.97 1.08 -0.59
N ILE A 114 -15.77 1.37 -1.11
CA ILE A 114 -14.97 0.45 -1.91
C ILE A 114 -13.60 0.28 -1.27
N THR A 115 -13.29 -0.96 -0.87
CA THR A 115 -11.93 -1.35 -0.46
C THR A 115 -10.96 -1.14 -1.61
N GLY A 116 -9.84 -0.49 -1.34
CA GLY A 116 -8.81 -0.24 -2.33
C GLY A 116 -7.48 0.14 -1.69
N THR A 117 -6.60 0.69 -2.51
CA THR A 117 -5.34 1.27 -2.08
C THR A 117 -5.49 2.78 -1.95
N ALA A 118 -4.82 3.37 -0.97
CA ALA A 118 -4.71 4.82 -0.84
C ALA A 118 -3.27 5.18 -0.55
N ARG A 119 -2.80 6.26 -1.16
CA ARG A 119 -1.46 6.77 -0.87
C ARG A 119 -1.44 7.49 0.47
N VAL A 120 -0.25 7.61 1.02
CA VAL A 120 -0.01 8.44 2.21
C VAL A 120 -0.17 9.92 1.83
N ALA A 121 -0.95 10.65 2.63
CA ALA A 121 -1.15 12.09 2.46
C ALA A 121 0.18 12.85 2.62
N SER A 122 0.41 13.91 1.87
CA SER A 122 1.48 14.88 2.15
C SER A 122 1.14 15.76 3.36
N GLN A 123 2.11 16.48 3.92
CA GLN A 123 1.83 17.39 5.03
C GLN A 123 0.90 18.54 4.62
N ALA A 124 1.06 19.06 3.40
CA ALA A 124 0.22 20.13 2.87
C ALA A 124 -1.25 19.68 2.77
N GLU A 125 -1.49 18.44 2.32
CA GLU A 125 -2.85 17.89 2.22
C GLU A 125 -3.51 17.71 3.58
N VAL A 126 -2.76 17.23 4.59
CA VAL A 126 -3.27 17.12 5.96
C VAL A 126 -3.61 18.50 6.54
N ASN A 127 -2.79 19.52 6.27
CA ASN A 127 -3.06 20.88 6.71
C ASN A 127 -4.26 21.52 5.99
N ALA A 128 -4.47 21.19 4.71
CA ALA A 128 -5.61 21.67 3.95
C ALA A 128 -6.92 21.00 4.38
N GLY A 129 -6.87 19.72 4.75
CA GLY A 129 -8.02 19.00 5.32
C GLY A 129 -9.17 18.75 4.33
N THR A 130 -8.89 18.70 3.03
CA THR A 130 -9.92 18.58 1.97
C THR A 130 -9.91 17.26 1.20
N SER A 131 -8.99 16.34 1.51
CA SER A 131 -8.75 15.15 0.68
C SER A 131 -9.26 13.87 1.35
N ASP A 132 -10.18 13.19 0.67
CA ASP A 132 -10.76 11.90 1.10
C ASP A 132 -10.09 10.69 0.42
N SER A 133 -9.09 10.92 -0.43
CA SER A 133 -8.43 9.87 -1.22
C SER A 133 -7.09 9.41 -0.62
N VAL A 134 -6.73 9.88 0.57
CA VAL A 134 -5.38 9.70 1.15
C VAL A 134 -5.43 9.28 2.61
N MET A 135 -4.40 8.54 3.04
CA MET A 135 -4.28 8.07 4.42
C MET A 135 -3.27 8.90 5.22
N VAL A 136 -3.65 9.26 6.44
CA VAL A 136 -2.78 9.97 7.39
C VAL A 136 -1.91 8.98 8.17
N THR A 137 -0.63 9.30 8.38
CA THR A 137 0.27 8.47 9.21
C THR A 137 0.23 8.89 10.67
N PRO A 138 0.62 8.02 11.64
CA PRO A 138 0.70 8.40 13.05
C PRO A 138 1.59 9.63 13.31
N ARG A 139 2.66 9.80 12.52
CA ARG A 139 3.50 11.00 12.57
C ARG A 139 2.69 12.25 12.21
N LYS A 140 1.85 12.18 11.17
CA LYS A 140 1.01 13.31 10.74
C LYS A 140 -0.16 13.58 11.67
N LEU A 141 -0.69 12.55 12.34
CA LEU A 141 -1.67 12.71 13.43
C LEU A 141 -1.07 13.40 14.66
N ARG A 142 0.19 13.09 14.99
CA ARG A 142 0.92 13.79 16.07
C ARG A 142 1.45 15.16 15.65
N LEU A 143 1.76 15.35 14.37
CA LEU A 143 2.16 16.66 13.84
C LEU A 143 0.97 17.61 13.91
N GLY A 144 1.06 18.54 14.86
CA GLY A 144 0.02 19.51 15.14
C GLY A 144 -0.29 19.61 16.63
N PHE A 145 -0.07 18.55 17.41
CA PHE A 145 -0.10 18.64 18.87
C PHE A 145 1.31 18.90 19.41
N MET A 146 1.53 20.07 20.01
CA MET A 146 2.74 20.35 20.79
C MET A 146 2.37 20.30 22.27
N VAL A 147 3.00 19.40 23.03
CA VAL A 147 2.60 19.15 24.43
C VAL A 147 3.82 19.20 25.34
N ARG A 148 3.68 19.90 26.47
CA ARG A 148 4.64 19.90 27.57
C ARG A 148 3.90 19.65 28.89
N LEU A 149 4.10 18.49 29.50
CA LEU A 149 3.43 18.06 30.74
C LEU A 149 4.28 18.31 32.00
N GLY A 150 4.66 19.56 32.24
CA GLY A 150 5.31 19.97 33.49
C GLY A 150 4.35 20.62 34.49
N PRO A 151 4.81 20.94 35.71
CA PRO A 151 4.05 21.77 36.66
C PRO A 151 3.55 23.08 36.04
N SER A 152 4.36 23.66 35.15
CA SER A 152 3.95 24.66 34.17
C SER A 152 4.12 24.05 32.78
N GLY A 153 3.06 24.06 31.99
CA GLY A 153 2.96 23.27 30.76
C GLY A 153 1.95 23.83 29.77
N TYR A 154 1.82 23.16 28.63
CA TYR A 154 0.91 23.57 27.58
C TYR A 154 0.51 22.42 26.66
N LEU A 155 -0.58 22.67 25.93
CA LEU A 155 -1.05 21.92 24.78
C LEU A 155 -1.36 22.92 23.67
N VAL A 156 -0.67 22.79 22.54
CA VAL A 156 -0.93 23.54 21.30
C VAL A 156 -1.67 22.62 20.35
N PHE A 157 -2.80 23.08 19.82
CA PHE A 157 -3.56 22.41 18.80
C PHE A 157 -2.97 22.67 17.40
N PRO A 158 -3.22 21.78 16.44
CA PRO A 158 -2.74 21.95 15.07
C PRO A 158 -3.24 23.26 14.43
N SER A 159 -2.44 23.82 13.51
CA SER A 159 -2.81 25.05 12.79
C SER A 159 -4.11 24.90 11.98
N TRP A 160 -4.40 23.71 11.46
CA TRP A 160 -5.66 23.40 10.76
C TRP A 160 -6.88 23.33 11.69
N MET A 161 -6.70 23.31 13.02
CA MET A 161 -7.76 23.50 14.02
C MET A 161 -7.81 24.95 14.56
N GLY A 162 -7.12 25.89 13.91
CA GLY A 162 -7.04 27.28 14.36
C GLY A 162 -5.90 27.56 15.36
N GLY A 163 -5.06 26.57 15.68
CA GLY A 163 -3.83 26.80 16.45
C GLY A 163 -4.04 27.18 17.91
N LEU A 164 -5.19 26.81 18.51
CA LEU A 164 -5.50 27.09 19.91
C LEU A 164 -4.39 26.59 20.84
N ILE A 165 -4.06 27.37 21.85
CA ILE A 165 -3.05 27.07 22.86
C ILE A 165 -3.75 27.11 24.22
N ILE A 166 -3.59 26.02 24.98
CA ILE A 166 -3.99 25.94 26.39
C ILE A 166 -2.72 25.81 27.21
N GLN A 167 -2.52 26.67 28.20
CA GLN A 167 -1.33 26.64 29.05
C GLN A 167 -1.72 26.70 30.52
N TRP A 168 -0.89 26.11 31.36
CA TRP A 168 -1.02 26.21 32.81
C TRP A 168 0.31 26.55 33.46
N ILE A 169 0.24 27.24 34.60
CA ILE A 169 1.39 27.66 35.38
C ILE A 169 1.19 27.23 36.83
N ASN A 170 2.18 26.53 37.37
CA ASN A 170 2.42 26.46 38.81
C ASN A 170 3.30 27.66 39.18
N GLY A 171 2.69 28.66 39.80
CA GLY A 171 3.26 29.98 39.96
C GLY A 171 3.10 30.51 41.37
N SER A 172 3.22 31.82 41.51
CA SER A 172 3.12 32.50 42.80
C SER A 172 2.21 33.72 42.74
N ALA A 173 1.79 34.19 43.91
CA ALA A 173 1.03 35.43 44.11
C ALA A 173 1.49 36.13 45.41
N SER A 174 1.47 37.46 45.40
CA SER A 174 1.75 38.30 46.58
C SER A 174 1.06 39.65 46.41
N GLN A 175 0.99 40.47 47.46
CA GLN A 175 0.39 41.80 47.36
C GLN A 175 1.36 42.83 46.76
N THR A 176 2.64 42.77 47.14
CA THR A 176 3.62 43.87 47.01
C THR A 176 4.54 43.73 45.79
N ALA A 177 4.65 42.55 45.19
CA ALA A 177 5.46 42.36 43.99
C ALA A 177 5.00 43.26 42.84
N ASN A 178 5.95 43.62 41.96
CA ASN A 178 5.73 44.45 40.77
C ASN A 178 4.93 45.73 41.04
N ASN A 179 5.38 46.56 41.99
CA ASN A 179 4.72 47.83 42.34
C ASN A 179 3.27 47.66 42.82
N ASN A 180 3.03 46.64 43.65
CA ASN A 180 1.70 46.24 44.14
C ASN A 180 0.77 45.67 43.07
N ASN A 181 1.32 45.11 41.99
CA ASN A 181 0.56 44.40 40.96
C ASN A 181 0.56 42.87 41.17
N GLY A 182 1.35 42.36 42.11
CA GLY A 182 1.50 40.93 42.38
C GLY A 182 2.59 40.26 41.55
N GLU A 183 2.76 38.95 41.73
CA GLU A 183 3.86 38.18 41.16
C GLU A 183 3.71 37.97 39.66
N LEU A 184 4.81 38.13 38.91
CA LEU A 184 4.82 37.88 37.48
C LEU A 184 4.95 36.38 37.20
N ASN A 185 3.96 35.84 36.51
CA ASN A 185 3.90 34.45 36.09
C ASN A 185 4.02 34.38 34.56
N LEU A 186 5.14 33.82 34.06
CA LEU A 186 5.43 33.72 32.64
C LEU A 186 4.76 32.48 32.02
N TRP A 187 4.16 32.67 30.84
CA TRP A 187 3.66 31.55 30.07
C TRP A 187 4.83 30.68 29.59
N PRO A 188 4.74 29.34 29.70
CA PRO A 188 5.75 28.44 29.16
C PRO A 188 6.03 28.62 27.66
N LEU A 189 5.03 29.10 26.91
CA LEU A 189 5.10 29.52 25.51
C LEU A 189 4.38 30.87 25.38
N ALA A 190 4.99 31.87 24.76
CA ALA A 190 4.26 33.12 24.51
C ALA A 190 3.11 32.89 23.51
N PHE A 191 1.92 33.42 23.77
CA PHE A 191 0.81 33.38 22.82
C PHE A 191 1.16 34.22 21.58
N PRO A 192 1.32 33.60 20.38
CA PRO A 192 1.79 34.32 19.20
C PRO A 192 0.91 35.50 18.78
N ASN A 193 -0.41 35.38 18.95
CA ASN A 193 -1.38 36.36 18.48
C ASN A 193 -2.15 37.00 19.65
N ALA A 194 -2.80 36.21 20.49
CA ALA A 194 -3.60 36.75 21.58
C ALA A 194 -3.85 35.76 22.72
N LEU A 195 -3.98 36.30 23.93
CA LEU A 195 -4.58 35.63 25.08
C LEU A 195 -6.07 35.97 25.11
N PHE A 196 -6.94 34.97 24.96
CA PHE A 196 -8.39 35.16 25.04
C PHE A 196 -8.89 35.18 26.48
N LEU A 197 -8.39 34.26 27.31
CA LEU A 197 -8.83 34.09 28.68
C LEU A 197 -7.63 33.68 29.54
N ALA A 198 -7.56 34.24 30.76
CA ALA A 198 -6.76 33.66 31.82
C ALA A 198 -7.57 33.62 33.11
N VAL A 199 -7.36 32.56 33.89
CA VAL A 199 -7.94 32.36 35.22
C VAL A 199 -6.81 32.01 36.16
N ALA A 200 -6.81 32.61 37.36
CA ALA A 200 -5.87 32.28 38.41
C ALA A 200 -6.59 31.98 39.71
N THR A 201 -6.01 31.06 40.48
CA THR A 201 -6.37 30.76 41.85
C THR A 201 -5.11 30.83 42.71
N HIS A 202 -5.27 31.13 43.99
CA HIS A 202 -4.17 31.13 44.95
C HIS A 202 -4.35 29.97 45.94
N GLU A 203 -3.24 29.51 46.52
CA GLU A 203 -3.24 28.57 47.64
C GLU A 203 -3.05 29.37 48.93
N GLY A 204 -4.04 29.36 49.82
CA GLY A 204 -4.00 30.11 51.07
C GLY A 204 -5.38 30.57 51.51
N THR A 205 -5.42 31.53 52.41
CA THR A 205 -6.65 32.08 53.01
C THR A 205 -6.88 33.53 52.59
N SER A 206 -6.40 33.94 51.41
CA SER A 206 -6.66 35.30 50.95
C SER A 206 -8.13 35.46 50.57
N THR A 207 -8.67 36.62 50.84
CA THR A 207 -10.03 37.04 50.53
C THR A 207 -10.29 37.22 49.03
N ALA A 208 -9.23 37.37 48.22
CA ALA A 208 -9.36 37.53 46.78
C ALA A 208 -8.10 37.12 45.99
N THR A 209 -8.29 36.82 44.71
CA THR A 209 -7.21 36.74 43.70
C THR A 209 -7.51 37.72 42.59
N PHE A 210 -6.57 38.61 42.33
CA PHE A 210 -6.65 39.56 41.24
C PHE A 210 -5.66 39.17 40.14
N LEU A 211 -6.19 39.01 38.93
CA LEU A 211 -5.37 39.07 37.72
C LEU A 211 -5.20 40.54 37.38
N THR A 212 -3.97 41.04 37.50
CA THR A 212 -3.71 42.45 37.23
C THR A 212 -3.01 42.61 35.87
N TRP A 213 -3.63 43.42 35.01
CA TRP A 213 -3.06 43.85 33.74
C TRP A 213 -3.04 45.36 33.77
N ASN A 214 -1.96 45.94 34.27
CA ASN A 214 -1.86 47.39 34.31
C ASN A 214 -0.95 47.83 33.17
N ALA A 215 -1.31 48.91 32.47
CA ALA A 215 -0.59 49.46 31.32
C ALA A 215 0.86 49.92 31.63
N VAL A 216 1.31 49.69 32.87
CA VAL A 216 2.62 50.05 33.43
C VAL A 216 3.51 48.82 33.64
N SER A 217 2.99 47.59 33.56
CA SER A 217 3.82 46.39 33.63
C SER A 217 4.49 46.15 32.27
N SER A 218 5.82 46.06 32.25
CA SER A 218 6.68 45.86 31.08
C SER A 218 6.47 44.53 30.32
N VAL A 219 5.43 43.76 30.64
CA VAL A 219 5.23 42.39 30.13
C VAL A 219 3.89 42.30 29.40
N SER A 220 3.96 41.95 28.11
CA SER A 220 2.77 41.69 27.27
C SER A 220 1.92 40.56 27.87
N ARG A 221 0.60 40.67 27.74
CA ARG A 221 -0.37 39.63 28.17
C ARG A 221 -0.12 38.29 27.47
N GLN A 222 0.51 38.33 26.30
CA GLN A 222 0.95 37.15 25.55
C GLN A 222 2.13 36.42 26.20
N VAL A 223 2.92 37.10 27.03
CA VAL A 223 4.19 36.60 27.60
C VAL A 223 4.02 36.21 29.07
N GLY A 224 3.18 36.92 29.82
CA GLY A 224 2.91 36.58 31.21
C GLY A 224 1.75 37.35 31.80
N ILE A 225 1.47 37.05 33.07
CA ILE A 225 0.37 37.65 33.83
C ILE A 225 0.78 37.86 35.28
N ASN A 226 0.36 38.98 35.87
CA ASN A 226 0.57 39.22 37.29
C ASN A 226 -0.59 38.69 38.11
N VAL A 227 -0.27 37.99 39.20
CA VAL A 227 -1.26 37.47 40.15
C VAL A 227 -1.05 38.12 41.51
N ARG A 228 -2.07 38.86 41.96
CA ARG A 228 -2.05 39.58 43.23
C ARG A 228 -3.03 38.97 44.23
N CYS A 229 -2.59 38.82 45.47
CA CYS A 229 -3.45 38.52 46.62
C CYS A 229 -3.32 39.66 47.64
N PRO A 230 -4.44 40.28 48.08
CA PRO A 230 -4.39 41.47 48.92
C PRO A 230 -3.90 41.21 50.35
N ASP A 231 -4.02 40.00 50.88
CA ASP A 231 -3.75 39.72 52.30
C ASP A 231 -2.30 39.29 52.58
N TYR A 232 -1.47 39.15 51.54
CA TYR A 232 -0.09 38.67 51.66
C TYR A 232 0.91 39.75 51.25
N ALA A 233 1.10 40.74 52.13
CA ALA A 233 1.99 41.89 51.90
C ALA A 233 3.47 41.54 51.86
N ASN A 234 3.92 40.59 52.67
CA ASN A 234 5.35 40.36 52.92
C ASN A 234 5.80 38.93 52.55
N VAL A 235 4.92 38.13 51.94
CA VAL A 235 5.17 36.73 51.61
C VAL A 235 4.55 36.40 50.26
N SER A 236 5.21 35.53 49.50
CA SER A 236 4.67 34.95 48.27
C SER A 236 4.03 33.60 48.57
N ILE A 237 2.83 33.38 48.04
CA ILE A 237 2.09 32.12 48.14
C ILE A 237 1.98 31.47 46.77
N SER A 238 1.70 30.16 46.73
CA SER A 238 1.50 29.46 45.46
C SER A 238 0.22 29.90 44.75
N ALA A 239 0.27 29.88 43.42
CA ALA A 239 -0.86 30.15 42.54
C ALA A 239 -0.94 29.10 41.43
N ARG A 240 -2.16 28.87 40.92
CA ARG A 240 -2.42 28.05 39.74
C ARG A 240 -3.09 28.92 38.70
N ILE A 241 -2.46 29.03 37.53
CA ILE A 241 -2.96 29.84 36.42
C ILE A 241 -3.25 28.92 35.25
N ILE A 242 -4.36 29.14 34.55
CA ILE A 242 -4.64 28.56 33.24
C ILE A 242 -4.95 29.68 32.24
N GLY A 243 -4.44 29.55 31.02
CA GLY A 243 -4.64 30.51 29.94
C GLY A 243 -5.01 29.82 28.63
N VAL A 244 -5.86 30.48 27.86
CA VAL A 244 -6.28 30.05 26.52
C VAL A 244 -6.06 31.19 25.52
N GLY A 245 -5.47 30.87 24.38
CA GLY A 245 -5.11 31.84 23.34
C GLY A 245 -4.61 31.15 22.08
N TYR A 246 -3.93 31.88 21.19
CA TYR A 246 -3.33 31.36 19.94
C TYR A 246 -2.25 32.31 19.42
#